data_AF-A0A5E4KRR0-F1
#
_entry.id   AF-A0A5E4KRR0-F1
#
_cell.length_a   1.000
_cell.length_b   1.000
_cell.length_c   1.000
_cell.angle_alpha   90.00
_cell.angle_beta   90.00
_cell.angle_gamma   90.00
#
_symmetry.space_group_name_H-M   'P 1'
#
loop_
_entity.id
_entity.type
_entity.pdbx_description
1 polymer ?
#
loop_
_entity_poly.entity_id
_entity_poly.type
_entity_poly.pdbx_seq_one_letter_code
_entity_poly.pdbx_strand_id
1 'polypeptide(L)' 'MAIGTMELLLILPFIILGFVFWLWMLVDCLKRPDDKFAFGGNYAKIIWIIVIIFAGFIGALIYFFLIKKRGNKL' A
#
# COMPACT_ATOMS: atom_id res chain seq x y z
N MET A 1 -13.65 11.16 33.19
CA MET A 1 -12.63 11.52 32.18
C MET A 1 -11.74 10.32 31.89
N ALA A 2 -12.30 9.21 31.39
CA ALA A 2 -11.54 7.98 31.08
C ALA A 2 -11.96 7.33 29.75
N ILE A 3 -13.05 7.79 29.14
CA ILE A 3 -13.64 7.19 27.94
C ILE A 3 -12.69 7.39 26.74
N GLY A 4 -12.12 8.60 26.58
CA GLY A 4 -11.22 8.91 25.45
C GLY A 4 -9.84 8.22 25.48
N THR A 5 -9.33 7.80 26.64
CA THR A 5 -8.00 7.16 26.73
C THR A 5 -8.04 5.71 26.24
N MET A 6 -9.14 5.00 26.50
CA MET A 6 -9.32 3.61 26.08
C MET A 6 -9.47 3.51 24.56
N GLU A 7 -10.16 4.47 23.95
CA GLU A 7 -10.34 4.56 22.50
C GLU A 7 -9.01 4.81 21.79
N LEU A 8 -8.18 5.71 22.34
CA LEU A 8 -6.87 6.03 21.76
C LEU A 8 -5.94 4.82 21.77
N LEU A 9 -5.95 4.03 22.83
CA LEU A 9 -5.10 2.84 22.99
C LEU A 9 -5.47 1.74 21.98
N LEU A 10 -6.74 1.68 21.56
CA LEU A 10 -7.22 0.71 20.58
C LEU A 10 -7.03 1.19 19.12
N ILE A 11 -7.16 2.49 18.86
CA ILE A 11 -7.03 3.06 17.50
C ILE A 11 -5.57 3.27 17.10
N LEU A 12 -4.70 3.65 18.03
CA LEU A 12 -3.28 3.89 17.79
C LEU A 12 -2.55 2.72 17.10
N PRO A 13 -2.64 1.46 17.57
CA PRO A 13 -2.00 0.34 16.89
C PRO A 13 -2.57 0.10 15.49
N PHE A 14 -3.86 0.34 15.27
CA PHE A 14 -4.49 0.21 13.94
C PHE A 14 -3.93 1.24 12.95
N ILE A 15 -3.74 2.48 13.39
CA ILE A 15 -3.12 3.53 12.57
C ILE A 15 -1.68 3.15 12.24
N ILE A 16 -0.90 2.70 13.22
CA ILE A 16 0.50 2.29 13.02
C ILE A 16 0.57 1.11 12.06
N LEU A 17 -0.25 0.08 12.24
CA LEU A 17 -0.34 -1.08 11.34
C LEU A 17 -0.71 -0.66 9.93
N GLY A 18 -1.68 0.24 9.77
CA GLY A 18 -2.06 0.81 8.47
C GLY A 18 -0.92 1.56 7.80
N PHE A 19 -0.16 2.34 8.58
CA PHE A 19 1.00 3.10 8.09
C PHE A 19 2.17 2.19 7.70
N VAL A 20 2.47 1.19 8.52
CA VAL A 20 3.49 0.17 8.25
C VAL A 20 3.11 -0.63 7.01
N PHE A 21 1.84 -1.02 6.87
CA PHE A 21 1.34 -1.71 5.68
C PHE A 21 1.47 -0.85 4.42
N TRP A 22 1.15 0.42 4.52
CA TRP A 22 1.30 1.37 3.42
C TRP A 22 2.76 1.53 2.98
N LEU A 23 3.69 1.76 3.93
CA LEU A 23 5.13 1.80 3.65
C LEU A 23 5.64 0.49 3.07
N TRP A 24 5.16 -0.64 3.58
CA TRP A 24 5.57 -1.95 3.08
C TRP A 24 5.17 -2.14 1.62
N MET A 25 3.96 -1.70 1.22
CA MET A 25 3.55 -1.73 -0.19
C MET A 25 4.36 -0.80 -1.07
N LEU A 26 4.76 0.38 -0.56
CA LEU A 26 5.66 1.27 -1.28
C LEU A 26 7.02 0.60 -1.54
N VAL A 27 7.59 -0.05 -0.52
CA VAL A 27 8.86 -0.78 -0.63
C VAL A 27 8.73 -1.99 -1.57
N ASP A 28 7.62 -2.74 -1.51
CA ASP A 28 7.34 -3.83 -2.47
C ASP A 28 7.27 -3.30 -3.90
N CYS A 29 6.61 -2.16 -4.11
CA CYS A 29 6.50 -1.51 -5.41
C CYS A 29 7.87 -1.05 -5.95
N LEU A 30 8.75 -0.53 -5.10
CA LEU A 30 10.11 -0.13 -5.48
C LEU A 30 11.01 -1.32 -5.80
N LYS A 31 10.89 -2.42 -5.04
CA LYS A 31 11.68 -3.65 -5.24
C LYS A 31 11.23 -4.48 -6.45
N ARG A 32 9.98 -4.30 -6.89
CA ARG A 32 9.42 -5.06 -8.02
C ARG A 32 10.05 -4.58 -9.35
N PRO A 33 10.49 -5.51 -10.23
CA PRO A 33 10.97 -5.17 -11.57
C PRO A 33 9.86 -4.56 -12.42
N ASP A 34 10.22 -3.63 -13.31
CA ASP A 34 9.30 -2.90 -14.19
C ASP A 34 8.50 -3.84 -15.11
N ASP A 35 9.11 -4.94 -15.53
CA ASP A 35 8.50 -5.98 -16.38
C ASP A 35 7.31 -6.71 -15.74
N LYS A 36 7.20 -6.68 -14.41
CA LYS A 36 6.10 -7.33 -13.68
C LYS A 36 4.86 -6.44 -13.57
N PHE A 37 4.93 -5.19 -14.02
CA PHE A 37 3.80 -4.27 -13.98
C PHE A 37 2.99 -4.37 -15.27
N ALA A 38 1.94 -5.18 -15.23
CA ALA A 38 1.02 -5.39 -16.37
C ALA A 38 0.23 -4.13 -16.78
N PHE A 39 0.21 -3.08 -15.95
CA PHE A 39 -0.53 -1.83 -16.19
C PHE A 39 0.41 -0.64 -16.08
N GLY A 40 0.63 0.07 -17.20
CA GLY A 40 1.35 1.36 -17.24
C GLY A 40 2.59 1.43 -18.15
N GLY A 41 2.95 0.34 -18.84
CA GLY A 41 4.08 0.33 -19.79
C GLY A 41 5.43 0.69 -19.13
N ASN A 42 6.30 1.39 -19.87
CA ASN A 42 7.65 1.80 -19.40
C ASN A 42 7.64 2.62 -18.09
N TYR A 43 6.54 3.32 -17.77
CA TYR A 43 6.43 4.19 -16.59
C TYR A 43 5.51 3.62 -15.51
N ALA A 44 5.12 2.35 -15.61
CA ALA A 44 4.17 1.73 -14.69
C ALA A 44 4.59 1.85 -13.22
N LYS A 45 5.87 1.55 -12.92
CA LYS A 45 6.42 1.65 -11.55
C LYS A 45 6.22 3.04 -10.96
N ILE A 46 6.55 4.08 -11.72
CA ILE A 46 6.46 5.48 -11.29
C ILE A 46 5.00 5.87 -11.03
N ILE A 47 4.08 5.49 -11.92
CA ILE A 47 2.65 5.75 -11.75
C ILE A 47 2.14 5.10 -10.46
N TRP A 48 2.50 3.83 -10.22
CA TRP A 48 2.07 3.11 -9.02
C TRP A 48 2.65 3.69 -7.73
N ILE A 49 3.90 4.16 -7.75
CA ILE A 49 4.50 4.86 -6.61
C ILE A 49 3.69 6.13 -6.30
N ILE A 50 3.37 6.94 -7.31
CA ILE A 50 2.58 8.17 -7.13
C ILE A 50 1.18 7.84 -6.59
N VAL A 51 0.53 6.82 -7.13
CA VAL A 51 -0.80 6.36 -6.67
C VAL A 51 -0.75 5.90 -5.22
N ILE A 52 0.24 5.09 -4.83
CA ILE A 52 0.40 4.67 -3.43
C ILE A 52 0.64 5.89 -2.54
N ILE A 53 1.47 6.84 -2.97
CA ILE A 53 1.78 8.04 -2.18
C ILE A 53 0.53 8.92 -1.96
N PHE A 54 -0.19 9.25 -3.03
CA PHE A 54 -1.35 10.15 -2.97
C PHE A 54 -2.60 9.50 -2.38
N ALA A 55 -2.86 8.22 -2.68
CA ALA A 55 -4.03 7.53 -2.17
C ALA A 55 -3.82 6.90 -0.79
N GLY A 56 -2.58 6.93 -0.25
CA GLY A 56 -2.29 6.42 1.09
C GLY A 56 -2.68 4.95 1.24
N PHE A 57 -3.34 4.62 2.34
CA PHE A 57 -3.81 3.27 2.65
C PHE A 57 -4.69 2.67 1.54
N ILE A 58 -5.52 3.48 0.89
CA ILE A 58 -6.37 3.05 -0.23
C ILE A 58 -5.50 2.67 -1.44
N GLY A 59 -4.46 3.46 -1.74
CA GLY A 59 -3.51 3.15 -2.81
C GLY A 59 -2.76 1.85 -2.59
N ALA A 60 -2.34 1.58 -1.35
CA ALA A 60 -1.69 0.32 -0.97
C ALA A 60 -2.63 -0.89 -1.12
N LEU A 61 -3.90 -0.75 -0.75
CA LEU A 61 -4.93 -1.79 -0.95
C LEU A 61 -5.17 -2.09 -2.44
N ILE A 62 -5.31 -1.04 -3.26
CA ILE A 62 -5.48 -1.17 -4.71
C ILE A 62 -4.25 -1.84 -5.33
N TYR A 63 -3.05 -1.43 -4.94
CA TYR A 63 -1.79 -2.04 -5.39
C TYR A 63 -1.75 -3.53 -5.08
N PHE A 64 -2.09 -3.90 -3.85
CA PHE A 64 -2.10 -5.29 -3.39
C PHE A 64 -3.07 -6.15 -4.22
N PHE A 65 -4.30 -5.68 -4.43
CA PHE A 65 -5.29 -6.45 -5.20
C PHE A 65 -4.97 -6.53 -6.69
N LEU A 66 -4.49 -5.45 -7.31
CA LEU A 66 -4.28 -5.39 -8.76
C LEU A 66 -2.92 -5.94 -9.21
N ILE A 67 -1.84 -5.71 -8.46
CA ILE A 67 -0.48 -6.11 -8.86
C ILE A 67 -0.04 -7.40 -8.18
N LYS A 68 -0.23 -7.50 -6.85
CA LYS A 68 0.23 -8.69 -6.13
C LYS A 68 -0.61 -9.92 -6.49
N LYS A 69 -1.93 -9.79 -6.59
CA LYS A 69 -2.81 -10.91 -6.97
C LYS A 69 -2.68 -11.34 -8.43
N ARG A 70 -2.37 -10.40 -9.35
CA ARG A 70 -2.20 -10.71 -10.78
C ARG A 70 -0.91 -11.45 -11.09
N GLY A 71 0.16 -11.24 -10.31
CA GLY A 71 1.40 -12.00 -10.42
C GLY A 71 1.28 -13.49 -10.05
N ASN A 72 0.16 -13.90 -9.45
CA ASN A 72 -0.10 -15.29 -9.02
C ASN A 72 -0.97 -16.08 -10.00
N LYS A 73 -1.28 -15.52 -11.18
CA LYS A 73 -2.09 -16.14 -12.25
C LYS A 73 -1.28 -16.61 -13.47
N LEU A 74 0.01 -16.87 -13.31
CA LEU A 74 0.85 -17.50 -14.33
C LEU A 74 1.50 -18.74 -13.75
#